data_AF-R0H9Y9-F1
#
_entry.id   AF-R0H9Y9-F1
#
_cell.length_a   1.000
_cell.length_b   1.000
_cell.length_c   1.000
_cell.angle_alpha   90.00
_cell.angle_beta   90.00
_cell.angle_gamma   90.00
#
_symmetry.space_group_name_H-M   'P 1'
#
loop_
_entity.id
_entity.type
_entity.pdbx_description
1 polymer ?
#
loop_
_entity_poly.entity_id
_entity_poly.type
_entity_poly.pdbx_seq_one_letter_code
_entity_poly.pdbx_strand_id
1 'polypeptide(L)'
;GLELLNMVLCKSLEKKFKELHRKINYVWRLVDLYQPYLFFYGVFDDTNTEKLQKLLPATGMETEIFYFDPKIIDWDDYFVYTHIPGLVKYVFK
;
A
#
# COMPACT_ATOMS: atom_id res chain seq x y z
N GLY A 1 -26.56 -5.93 -39.97
CA GLY A 1 -26.34 -7.02 -38.99
C GLY A 1 -24.88 -7.13 -38.59
N LEU A 2 -24.01 -7.55 -39.53
CA LEU A 2 -22.58 -7.79 -39.28
C LEU A 2 -21.79 -6.53 -38.93
N GLU A 3 -22.05 -5.40 -39.61
CA GLU A 3 -21.37 -4.12 -39.31
C GLU A 3 -21.67 -3.60 -37.90
N LEU A 4 -22.92 -3.72 -37.46
CA LEU A 4 -23.33 -3.36 -36.10
C LEU A 4 -22.65 -4.26 -35.06
N LEU A 5 -22.60 -5.57 -35.32
CA LEU A 5 -21.86 -6.51 -34.46
C LEU A 5 -20.37 -6.16 -34.38
N ASN A 6 -19.74 -5.83 -35.51
CA ASN A 6 -18.34 -5.45 -35.55
C ASN A 6 -18.09 -4.15 -34.76
N MET A 7 -18.97 -3.15 -34.92
CA MET A 7 -18.88 -1.91 -34.16
C MET A 7 -19.02 -2.13 -32.64
N VAL A 8 -19.96 -2.98 -32.22
CA VAL A 8 -20.14 -3.34 -30.80
C VAL A 8 -18.91 -4.08 -30.27
N LEU A 9 -18.36 -5.02 -31.05
CA LEU A 9 -17.16 -5.75 -30.69
C LEU A 9 -15.96 -4.81 -30.53
N CYS A 10 -15.71 -3.93 -31.50
CA CYS A 10 -14.62 -2.95 -31.45
C CYS A 10 -14.72 -2.06 -30.21
N LYS A 11 -15.91 -1.52 -29.90
CA LYS A 11 -16.12 -0.71 -28.69
C LYS A 11 -15.87 -1.49 -27.40
N SER A 12 -16.27 -2.76 -27.36
CA SER A 12 -16.02 -3.65 -26.21
C SER A 12 -14.52 -3.92 -26.00
N LEU A 13 -13.79 -4.20 -27.09
CA LEU A 13 -12.35 -4.39 -27.06
C LEU A 13 -11.61 -3.12 -26.64
N GLU A 14 -11.99 -1.97 -27.19
CA GLU A 14 -11.42 -0.67 -26.82
C GLU A 14 -11.60 -0.37 -25.34
N LYS A 15 -12.80 -0.63 -24.79
CA LYS A 15 -13.07 -0.49 -23.36
C LYS A 15 -12.16 -1.41 -22.52
N LYS A 16 -12.06 -2.70 -22.88
CA LYS A 16 -11.18 -3.64 -22.18
C LYS A 16 -9.71 -3.21 -22.22
N PHE A 17 -9.24 -2.72 -23.37
CA PHE A 17 -7.88 -2.23 -23.51
C PHE A 17 -7.61 -1.02 -22.61
N LYS A 18 -8.53 -0.04 -22.59
CA LYS A 18 -8.45 1.12 -21.69
C LYS A 18 -8.42 0.71 -20.21
N GLU A 19 -9.26 -0.26 -19.82
CA GLU A 19 -9.29 -0.79 -18.45
C GLU A 19 -7.96 -1.46 -18.07
N LEU A 20 -7.40 -2.29 -18.96
CA LEU A 20 -6.12 -2.95 -18.73
C LEU A 20 -4.97 -1.93 -18.64
N HIS A 21 -4.93 -0.96 -19.55
CA HIS A 21 -3.93 0.09 -19.53
C HIS A 21 -3.97 0.89 -18.22
N ARG A 22 -5.17 1.23 -17.73
CA ARG A 22 -5.33 1.89 -16.43
C ARG A 22 -4.80 1.03 -15.27
N LYS A 23 -5.06 -0.28 -15.26
CA LYS A 23 -4.55 -1.21 -14.24
C LYS A 23 -3.03 -1.30 -14.27
N ILE A 24 -2.43 -1.37 -15.45
CA ILE A 24 -0.97 -1.40 -15.62
C ILE A 24 -0.34 -0.10 -15.09
N ASN A 25 -0.87 1.06 -15.48
CA ASN A 25 -0.36 2.35 -14.99
C ASN A 25 -0.49 2.49 -13.47
N TYR A 26 -1.55 1.94 -12.88
CA TYR A 26 -1.70 1.90 -11.43
C TYR A 26 -0.60 1.07 -10.76
N VAL A 27 -0.30 -0.12 -11.28
CA VAL A 27 0.80 -0.96 -10.77
C VAL A 27 2.15 -0.25 -10.93
N TRP A 28 2.42 0.43 -12.06
CA TRP A 28 3.64 1.21 -12.23
C TRP A 28 3.80 2.30 -11.18
N ARG A 29 2.74 3.04 -10.86
CA ARG A 29 2.78 4.05 -9.78
C ARG A 29 3.11 3.46 -8.42
N LEU A 30 2.60 2.25 -8.11
CA LEU A 30 2.97 1.54 -6.89
C LEU A 30 4.45 1.14 -6.91
N VAL A 31 4.93 0.61 -8.03
CA VAL A 31 6.35 0.24 -8.19
C VAL A 31 7.24 1.47 -7.97
N ASP A 32 6.96 2.59 -8.64
CA ASP A 32 7.75 3.82 -8.50
C ASP A 32 7.75 4.33 -7.04
N LEU A 33 6.60 4.28 -6.37
CA LEU A 33 6.46 4.71 -4.98
C LEU A 33 7.25 3.82 -4.03
N TYR A 34 7.19 2.49 -4.20
CA TYR A 34 7.81 1.54 -3.28
C TYR A 34 9.26 1.20 -3.62
N GLN A 35 9.72 1.49 -4.84
CA GLN A 35 11.09 1.26 -5.29
C GLN A 35 12.17 1.72 -4.29
N PRO A 36 12.15 2.97 -3.77
CA PRO A 36 13.19 3.41 -2.84
C PRO A 36 13.16 2.68 -1.49
N TYR A 37 12.07 2.02 -1.13
CA TYR A 37 11.91 1.30 0.13
C TYR A 37 12.24 -0.19 -0.02
N LEU A 38 11.79 -0.83 -1.11
CA LEU A 38 12.02 -2.25 -1.38
C LEU A 38 13.46 -2.55 -1.80
N PHE A 39 14.10 -1.63 -2.49
CA PHE A 39 15.49 -1.78 -2.97
C PHE A 39 16.48 -0.94 -2.15
N PHE A 40 16.11 -0.60 -0.91
CA PHE A 40 17.04 0.03 0.02
C PHE A 40 17.99 -1.01 0.61
N TYR A 41 19.30 -0.81 0.42
CA TYR A 41 20.32 -1.74 0.93
C TYR A 41 20.73 -1.48 2.39
N GLY A 42 20.18 -0.43 3.00
CA GLY A 42 20.40 -0.18 4.42
C GLY A 42 19.52 -1.06 5.29
N VAL A 43 20.06 -1.48 6.41
CA VAL A 43 19.30 -2.14 7.47
C VAL A 43 18.95 -1.11 8.53
N PHE A 44 17.69 -1.07 8.93
CA PHE A 44 17.24 -0.26 10.07
C PHE A 44 17.36 -1.12 11.34
N ASP A 45 18.36 -0.82 12.16
CA ASP A 45 18.51 -1.44 13.48
C ASP A 45 17.52 -0.82 14.47
N ASP A 46 16.65 -1.65 15.04
CA ASP A 46 15.68 -1.26 16.06
C ASP A 46 16.06 -1.76 17.46
N THR A 47 17.28 -2.28 17.65
CA THR A 47 17.76 -2.85 18.93
C THR A 47 17.53 -1.91 20.12
N ASN A 48 17.81 -0.61 19.96
CA ASN A 48 17.62 0.35 21.04
C ASN A 48 16.14 0.61 21.34
N THR A 49 15.30 0.63 20.31
CA THR A 49 13.84 0.77 20.46
C THR A 49 13.26 -0.45 21.17
N GLU A 50 13.65 -1.67 20.78
CA GLU A 50 13.22 -2.90 21.47
C GLU A 50 13.67 -2.93 22.94
N LYS A 51 14.88 -2.42 23.25
CA LYS A 51 15.35 -2.30 24.64
C LYS A 51 14.50 -1.32 25.44
N LEU A 52 14.22 -0.14 24.90
CA LEU A 52 13.36 0.85 25.55
C LEU A 52 11.96 0.28 25.78
N GLN A 53 11.40 -0.41 24.79
CA GLN A 53 10.10 -1.06 24.88
C GLN A 53 10.05 -2.11 26.02
N LYS A 54 11.09 -2.93 26.18
CA LYS A 54 11.17 -3.93 27.27
C LYS A 54 11.31 -3.32 28.67
N LEU A 55 11.77 -2.08 28.77
CA LEU A 55 11.89 -1.35 30.02
C LEU A 55 10.59 -0.64 30.40
N LEU A 56 9.63 -0.48 29.47
CA LEU A 56 8.35 0.12 29.78
C LEU A 56 7.60 -0.73 30.81
N PRO A 57 7.03 -0.12 31.86
CA PRO A 57 6.22 -0.84 32.82
C PRO A 57 4.96 -1.41 32.16
N ALA A 58 4.38 -2.48 32.71
CA ALA A 58 3.17 -3.08 32.16
C ALA A 58 1.96 -2.13 32.16
N THR A 59 1.96 -1.14 33.06
CA THR A 59 0.92 -0.13 33.22
C THR A 59 1.54 1.20 33.64
N GLY A 60 0.85 2.31 33.35
CA GLY A 60 1.25 3.66 33.74
C GLY A 60 1.32 4.63 32.57
N MET A 61 1.43 5.92 32.91
CA MET A 61 1.39 7.03 31.96
C MET A 61 2.48 6.92 30.87
N GLU A 62 3.68 6.45 31.23
CA GLU A 62 4.76 6.28 30.26
C GLU A 62 4.41 5.24 29.19
N THR A 63 3.80 4.12 29.58
CA THR A 63 3.36 3.08 28.65
C THR A 63 2.22 3.60 27.77
N GLU A 64 1.26 4.33 28.32
CA GLU A 64 0.16 4.90 27.51
C GLU A 64 0.65 5.89 26.44
N ILE A 65 1.73 6.62 26.71
CA ILE A 65 2.27 7.64 25.79
C ILE A 65 3.30 7.05 24.82
N PHE A 66 4.17 6.16 25.30
CA PHE A 66 5.36 5.71 24.57
C PHE A 66 5.29 4.26 24.09
N TYR A 67 4.20 3.52 24.38
CA TYR A 67 4.06 2.16 23.89
C TYR A 67 4.00 2.14 22.35
N PHE A 68 4.99 1.48 21.76
CA PHE A 68 5.11 1.28 20.33
C PHE A 68 5.51 -0.17 20.08
N ASP A 69 4.55 -1.00 19.71
CA ASP A 69 4.80 -2.35 19.21
C ASP A 69 4.25 -2.50 17.78
N PRO A 70 5.08 -2.47 16.74
CA PRO A 70 4.60 -2.66 15.38
C PRO A 70 4.08 -4.09 15.12
N LYS A 71 4.37 -5.06 15.99
CA LYS A 71 3.97 -6.47 15.81
C LYS A 71 2.49 -6.71 16.15
N ILE A 72 1.83 -5.79 16.87
CA ILE A 72 0.40 -5.90 17.19
C ILE A 72 -0.51 -5.49 16.03
N ILE A 73 0.05 -4.80 15.03
CA ILE A 73 -0.70 -4.32 13.88
C ILE A 73 -1.02 -5.52 12.99
N ASP A 74 -2.29 -5.69 12.66
CA ASP A 74 -2.68 -6.53 11.54
C ASP A 74 -2.28 -5.81 10.25
N TRP A 75 -1.09 -6.15 9.75
CA TRP A 75 -0.52 -5.49 8.59
C TRP A 75 -1.34 -5.75 7.33
N ASP A 76 -1.96 -6.92 7.18
CA ASP A 76 -2.78 -7.24 6.02
C ASP A 76 -4.04 -6.36 6.00
N ASP A 77 -4.73 -6.26 7.15
CA ASP A 77 -5.88 -5.35 7.31
C ASP A 77 -5.48 -3.89 7.06
N TYR A 78 -4.39 -3.44 7.68
CA TYR A 78 -3.88 -2.08 7.52
C TYR A 78 -3.60 -1.74 6.05
N PHE A 79 -2.91 -2.63 5.32
CA PHE A 79 -2.57 -2.36 3.93
C PHE A 79 -3.80 -2.28 3.03
N VAL A 80 -4.75 -3.22 3.21
CA VAL A 80 -5.95 -3.32 2.38
C VAL A 80 -6.92 -2.18 2.66
N TYR A 81 -7.18 -1.85 3.92
CA TYR A 81 -8.27 -0.96 4.30
C TYR A 81 -7.84 0.46 4.63
N THR A 82 -6.57 0.68 4.97
CA THR A 82 -6.05 2.01 5.34
C THR A 82 -5.01 2.52 4.36
N HIS A 83 -3.92 1.78 4.16
CA HIS A 83 -2.75 2.29 3.44
C HIS A 83 -3.00 2.51 1.94
N ILE A 84 -3.41 1.46 1.22
CA ILE A 84 -3.64 1.55 -0.23
C ILE A 84 -4.74 2.57 -0.55
N PRO A 85 -5.91 2.57 0.11
CA PRO A 85 -6.93 3.60 -0.10
C PRO A 85 -6.41 5.03 0.17
N GLY A 86 -5.58 5.21 1.20
CA GLY A 86 -4.93 6.48 1.50
C GLY A 86 -4.00 6.94 0.39
N LEU A 87 -3.16 6.04 -0.14
CA LEU A 87 -2.30 6.33 -1.28
C LEU A 87 -3.09 6.76 -2.52
N VAL A 88 -4.16 6.02 -2.83
CA VAL A 88 -5.04 6.36 -3.97
C VAL A 88 -5.64 7.75 -3.78
N LYS A 89 -6.09 8.08 -2.57
CA LYS A 89 -6.79 9.34 -2.30
C LYS A 89 -5.87 10.55 -2.28
N TYR A 90 -4.66 10.42 -1.74
CA TYR A 90 -3.81 11.57 -1.42
C TYR A 90 -2.54 11.66 -2.26
N VAL A 91 -2.01 10.53 -2.74
CA VAL A 91 -0.73 10.46 -3.47
C VAL A 91 -0.97 10.34 -4.97
N PHE A 92 -1.85 9.43 -5.37
CA PHE A 92 -2.15 9.20 -6.79
C PHE A 92 -3.17 10.21 -7.31
N LYS A 93 -2.70 11.39 -7.71
CA LYS A 93 -3.49 12.35 -8.50
C LYS A 93 -3.57 11.95 -9.98
#